data_AF-A0A968X905-F1
#
_entry.id   AF-A0A968X905-F1
#
_cell.length_a   1.000
_cell.length_b   1.000
_cell.length_c   1.000
_cell.angle_alpha   90.00
_cell.angle_beta   90.00
_cell.angle_gamma   90.00
#
_symmetry.space_group_name_H-M   'P 1'
#
loop_
_entity.id
_entity.type
_entity.pdbx_description
1 polymer ?
#
loop_
_entity_poly.entity_id
_entity_poly.type
_entity_poly.pdbx_seq_one_letter_code
_entity_poly.pdbx_strand_id
1 'polypeptide(L)'
;MLYLAEVIQKKGGIMGGGKAELRLLACQRTEQNWTAVSGEEIVPADEASKYGAGALLLVDLTASKQVQRIQEAGRPLVSILQNFSRLQEKFKTQEEEIEQWKQSLTYQSQELNRREMEMEARREQLEQLESDFEQLEQQRQEVSSSREEIDKLRGEVERQQQELEGAWAHLSGEQRRLEERQSEIQQSPGLDEHSANQLQALLAQLSATAIGPSDDLQGNLHHVNDLMGQKQGLLSNHWQQFEQYRSTSEQLGGEIEQQVQSLNHLRHTWQEAEMVLQKAKSEVHAKESLLQIKEEQVEQLNGQIQYHNELWSQLSGLSGGDGMAETTVNLSAIEAMGIPELEAIVSDLRGEYEKSLPFVRSQEEELESKQAEIQTLKEKLSQVSEFDRMTLESELNDEQDAYQFLNETLVGQRRNLIEKEAALKVHRQVLARRQGKPDPTRTDGSVDLSPALSRIEQVRQQQQEQLQQVSAELDGIRQEVQAAHEHLAHENQIQTERRQEIDHLESTILAQRGTLAEITGKVYLYQEMMEPLQQIFNGLQQGTESFSGQMEQMRSTGAEHQNTLGQMRDTLGQLLPQPQMV
;
A
#
# COMPACT_ATOMS: atom_id res chain seq x y z
N MET A 1 49.03 -37.34 -15.69
CA MET A 1 48.66 -35.96 -15.30
C MET A 1 49.70 -35.03 -15.88
N LEU A 2 49.26 -33.87 -16.39
CA LEU A 2 50.14 -32.91 -17.04
C LEU A 2 50.75 -31.96 -16.00
N TYR A 3 52.07 -31.86 -15.99
CA TYR A 3 52.82 -30.99 -15.10
C TYR A 3 53.64 -29.98 -15.89
N LEU A 4 53.77 -28.77 -15.34
CA LEU A 4 54.82 -27.84 -15.71
C LEU A 4 56.04 -28.14 -14.85
N ALA A 5 57.19 -28.34 -15.48
CA ALA A 5 58.44 -28.68 -14.81
C ALA A 5 59.64 -27.90 -15.36
N GLU A 6 60.65 -27.68 -14.53
CA GLU A 6 61.93 -27.07 -14.88
C GLU A 6 63.03 -28.14 -14.98
N VAL A 7 63.87 -28.08 -16.02
CA VAL A 7 65.01 -28.98 -16.19
C VAL A 7 66.16 -28.59 -15.28
N ILE A 8 66.63 -29.54 -14.49
CA ILE A 8 67.84 -29.44 -13.67
C ILE A 8 68.89 -30.37 -14.26
N GLN A 9 70.02 -29.83 -14.73
CA GLN A 9 71.16 -30.64 -15.17
C GLN A 9 72.18 -30.79 -14.04
N LYS A 10 72.57 -32.04 -13.72
CA LYS A 10 73.69 -32.30 -12.81
C LYS A 10 74.99 -32.42 -13.60
N LYS A 11 76.03 -31.67 -13.21
CA LYS A 11 77.39 -31.82 -13.76
C LYS A 11 77.93 -33.21 -13.39
N GLY A 12 78.12 -34.06 -14.40
CA GLY A 12 78.62 -35.43 -14.23
C GLY A 12 80.11 -35.47 -13.87
N GLY A 13 80.47 -36.34 -12.93
CA GLY A 13 81.85 -36.72 -12.64
C GLY A 13 82.47 -37.62 -13.72
N ILE A 14 83.77 -37.89 -13.56
CA ILE A 14 84.77 -38.37 -14.54
C ILE A 14 84.43 -39.65 -15.35
N MET A 15 83.32 -40.37 -15.08
CA MET A 15 82.80 -41.42 -15.97
C MET A 15 81.39 -41.09 -16.47
N GLY A 16 81.36 -40.39 -17.61
CA GLY A 16 80.31 -40.40 -18.65
C GLY A 16 78.85 -40.57 -18.24
N GLY A 17 78.11 -39.45 -18.23
CA GLY A 17 76.65 -39.41 -18.34
C GLY A 17 76.02 -38.33 -17.47
N GLY A 18 75.82 -37.13 -18.02
CA GLY A 18 75.07 -36.08 -17.32
C GLY A 18 73.60 -36.49 -17.19
N LYS A 19 73.12 -36.71 -15.97
CA LYS A 19 71.71 -37.03 -15.69
C LYS A 19 70.91 -35.74 -15.57
N ALA A 20 69.78 -35.69 -16.27
CA ALA A 20 68.82 -34.60 -16.16
C ALA A 20 67.67 -35.01 -15.24
N GLU A 21 67.24 -34.06 -14.42
CA GLU A 21 66.13 -34.20 -13.49
C GLU A 21 65.12 -33.08 -13.77
N LEU A 22 63.85 -33.29 -13.42
CA LEU A 22 62.75 -32.35 -13.64
C LEU A 22 62.18 -31.92 -12.30
N ARG A 23 62.25 -30.64 -11.98
CA ARG A 23 61.55 -30.07 -10.82
C ARG A 23 60.13 -29.70 -11.23
N LEU A 24 59.13 -30.32 -10.62
CA LEU A 24 57.72 -30.03 -10.89
C LEU A 24 57.33 -28.71 -10.23
N LEU A 25 56.61 -27.86 -10.97
CA LEU A 25 56.24 -26.52 -10.56
C LEU A 25 54.72 -26.34 -10.41
N ALA A 26 53.96 -26.87 -11.36
CA ALA A 26 52.49 -26.79 -11.33
C ALA A 26 51.88 -28.04 -11.99
N CYS A 27 50.69 -28.42 -11.54
CA CYS A 27 49.91 -29.53 -12.08
C CYS A 27 48.58 -29.00 -12.64
N GLN A 28 48.22 -29.46 -13.83
CA GLN A 28 46.94 -29.15 -14.43
C GLN A 28 45.84 -30.01 -13.77
N ARG A 29 44.86 -29.36 -13.14
CA ARG A 29 43.70 -30.02 -12.51
C ARG A 29 42.52 -30.13 -13.46
N THR A 30 42.27 -29.07 -14.23
CA THR A 30 41.29 -29.03 -15.32
C THR A 30 41.89 -28.25 -16.49
N GLU A 31 41.23 -28.22 -17.66
CA GLU A 31 41.79 -27.58 -18.86
C GLU A 31 42.23 -26.11 -18.63
N GLN A 32 41.58 -25.39 -17.71
CA GLN A 32 41.86 -23.98 -17.40
C GLN A 32 42.40 -23.73 -15.98
N ASN A 33 42.64 -24.79 -15.18
CA ASN A 33 43.05 -24.65 -13.79
C ASN A 33 44.38 -25.36 -13.52
N TRP A 34 45.36 -24.59 -13.05
CA TRP A 34 46.70 -25.05 -12.69
C TRP A 34 46.94 -24.77 -11.21
N THR A 35 47.33 -25.81 -10.48
CA THR A 35 47.69 -25.69 -9.06
C THR A 35 49.20 -25.83 -8.92
N ALA A 36 49.83 -24.94 -8.15
CA ALA A 36 51.26 -25.07 -7.84
C ALA A 36 51.54 -26.41 -7.14
N VAL A 37 52.68 -27.02 -7.48
CA VAL A 37 53.18 -28.20 -6.78
C VAL A 37 53.89 -27.71 -5.53
N SER A 38 53.40 -28.11 -4.36
CA SER A 38 53.96 -27.68 -3.08
C SER A 38 55.24 -28.46 -2.76
N GLY A 39 56.40 -27.78 -2.76
CA GLY A 39 57.72 -28.35 -2.45
C GLY A 39 58.62 -28.53 -3.67
N GLU A 40 59.90 -28.85 -3.44
CA GLU A 40 60.85 -29.18 -4.52
C GLU A 40 60.70 -30.65 -4.92
N GLU A 41 59.66 -30.95 -5.69
CA GLU A 41 59.44 -32.29 -6.21
C GLU A 41 60.29 -32.53 -7.47
N ILE A 42 61.29 -33.41 -7.38
CA ILE A 42 62.22 -33.69 -8.46
C ILE A 42 62.02 -35.10 -8.99
N VAL A 43 61.82 -35.24 -10.30
CA VAL A 43 61.64 -36.50 -11.00
C VAL A 43 62.83 -36.77 -11.92
N PRO A 44 63.49 -37.93 -11.85
CA PRO A 44 64.58 -38.27 -12.76
C PRO A 44 64.03 -38.44 -14.19
N ALA A 45 64.67 -37.79 -15.16
CA ALA A 45 64.22 -37.82 -16.54
C ALA A 45 65.41 -37.74 -17.49
N ASP A 46 66.02 -38.89 -17.76
CA ASP A 46 67.18 -38.98 -18.66
C ASP A 46 66.84 -38.46 -20.08
N GLU A 47 65.58 -38.59 -20.51
CA GLU A 47 65.05 -38.04 -21.77
C GLU A 47 65.04 -36.51 -21.82
N ALA A 48 65.10 -35.83 -20.67
CA ALA A 48 65.16 -34.37 -20.57
C ALA A 48 66.58 -33.81 -20.77
N SER A 49 67.60 -34.67 -20.85
CA SER A 49 69.01 -34.28 -21.07
C SER A 49 69.27 -33.54 -22.40
N LYS A 50 68.35 -33.67 -23.36
CA LYS A 50 68.35 -32.93 -24.63
C LYS A 50 67.93 -31.45 -24.50
N TYR A 51 67.40 -31.04 -23.35
CA TYR A 51 66.99 -29.67 -23.06
C TYR A 51 68.01 -29.01 -22.10
N GLY A 52 68.21 -27.70 -22.25
CA GLY A 52 69.12 -26.94 -21.38
C GLY A 52 68.62 -26.85 -19.94
N ALA A 53 69.54 -26.66 -18.99
CA ALA A 53 69.19 -26.36 -17.60
C ALA A 53 68.32 -25.08 -17.52
N GLY A 54 67.27 -25.11 -16.70
CA GLY A 54 66.28 -24.04 -16.56
C GLY A 54 65.19 -24.04 -17.64
N ALA A 55 65.18 -24.98 -18.59
CA ALA A 55 64.13 -25.07 -19.59
C ALA A 55 62.80 -25.50 -18.96
N LEU A 56 61.71 -24.81 -19.30
CA LEU A 56 60.36 -25.16 -18.87
C LEU A 56 59.71 -26.16 -19.84
N LEU A 57 59.25 -27.27 -19.29
CA LEU A 57 58.68 -28.38 -20.03
C LEU A 57 57.30 -28.74 -19.48
N LEU A 58 56.41 -29.11 -20.39
CA LEU A 58 55.15 -29.76 -20.08
C LEU A 58 55.37 -31.27 -20.12
N VAL A 59 55.08 -31.92 -19.01
CA VAL A 59 55.47 -33.31 -18.76
C VAL A 59 54.26 -34.10 -18.31
N ASP A 60 53.90 -35.11 -19.09
CA ASP A 60 52.89 -36.07 -18.68
C ASP A 60 53.54 -37.12 -17.80
N LEU A 61 53.10 -37.20 -16.55
CA LEU A 61 53.55 -38.19 -15.59
C LEU A 61 52.48 -39.27 -15.38
N THR A 62 52.92 -40.51 -15.21
CA THR A 62 52.09 -41.61 -14.71
C THR A 62 51.70 -41.38 -13.24
N ALA A 63 50.74 -42.18 -12.75
CA ALA A 63 50.47 -42.26 -11.31
C ALA A 63 51.71 -42.66 -10.48
N SER A 64 52.68 -43.36 -11.09
CA SER A 64 53.98 -43.72 -10.49
C SER A 64 55.08 -42.67 -10.68
N LYS A 65 54.73 -41.44 -11.12
CA LYS A 65 55.66 -40.33 -11.37
C LYS A 65 56.78 -40.65 -12.37
N GLN A 66 56.50 -41.56 -13.29
CA GLN A 66 57.37 -41.82 -14.43
C GLN A 66 56.97 -40.94 -15.61
N VAL A 67 57.96 -40.42 -16.32
CA VAL A 67 57.76 -39.58 -17.49
C VAL A 67 57.19 -40.41 -18.63
N GLN A 68 56.00 -40.04 -19.12
CA GLN A 68 55.41 -40.62 -20.33
C GLN A 68 55.69 -39.76 -21.57
N ARG A 69 55.62 -38.44 -21.42
CA ARG A 69 55.79 -37.50 -22.53
C ARG A 69 56.39 -36.20 -22.05
N ILE A 70 57.31 -35.64 -22.85
CA ILE A 70 57.93 -34.33 -22.62
C ILE A 70 57.67 -33.44 -23.82
N GLN A 71 57.26 -32.20 -23.57
CA GLN A 71 57.05 -31.16 -24.58
C GLN A 71 57.58 -29.82 -24.06
N GLU A 72 57.99 -28.91 -24.94
CA GLU A 72 58.39 -27.56 -24.53
C GLU A 72 57.16 -26.75 -24.07
N ALA A 73 57.26 -26.11 -22.91
CA ALA A 73 56.14 -25.39 -22.30
C ALA A 73 55.91 -23.98 -22.88
N GLY A 74 56.87 -23.42 -23.63
CA GLY A 74 56.86 -22.01 -24.04
C GLY A 74 55.59 -21.58 -24.78
N ARG A 75 55.26 -22.22 -25.92
CA ARG A 75 54.06 -21.86 -26.71
C ARG A 75 52.74 -22.18 -25.96
N PRO A 76 52.58 -23.36 -25.33
CA PRO A 76 51.38 -23.65 -24.55
C PRO A 76 51.14 -22.69 -23.37
N LEU A 77 52.19 -22.32 -22.61
CA LEU A 77 52.07 -21.37 -21.50
C LEU A 77 51.65 -19.97 -21.98
N VAL A 78 52.22 -19.50 -23.09
CA VAL A 78 51.78 -18.23 -23.70
C VAL A 78 50.30 -18.29 -24.07
N SER A 79 49.83 -19.40 -24.64
CA SER A 79 48.40 -19.59 -24.94
C SER A 79 47.53 -19.60 -23.68
N ILE A 80 47.97 -20.25 -22.59
CA ILE A 80 47.23 -20.31 -21.33
C ILE A 80 47.13 -18.91 -20.71
N LEU A 81 48.23 -18.16 -20.66
CA LEU A 81 48.25 -16.78 -20.13
C LEU A 81 47.40 -15.84 -20.97
N GLN A 82 47.44 -15.95 -22.30
CA GLN A 82 46.58 -15.19 -23.19
C GLN A 82 45.09 -15.52 -22.98
N ASN A 83 44.75 -16.80 -22.79
CA ASN A 83 43.38 -17.21 -22.52
C ASN A 83 42.89 -16.72 -21.16
N PHE A 84 43.72 -16.79 -20.11
CA PHE A 84 43.38 -16.27 -18.78
C PHE A 84 43.14 -14.77 -18.81
N SER A 85 43.99 -14.01 -19.51
CA SER A 85 43.80 -12.56 -19.71
C SER A 85 42.48 -12.25 -20.41
N ARG A 86 42.12 -13.00 -21.46
CA ARG A 86 40.84 -12.86 -22.17
C ARG A 86 39.64 -13.23 -21.30
N LEU A 87 39.78 -14.25 -20.45
CA LEU A 87 38.71 -14.70 -19.56
C LEU A 87 38.45 -13.65 -18.46
N GLN A 88 39.51 -13.09 -17.88
CA GLN A 88 39.41 -12.00 -16.91
C GLN A 88 38.77 -10.74 -17.51
N GLU A 89 39.14 -10.39 -18.75
CA GLU A 89 38.52 -9.28 -19.47
C GLU A 89 37.02 -9.53 -19.72
N LYS A 90 36.65 -10.75 -20.15
CA LYS A 90 35.24 -11.14 -20.30
C LYS A 90 34.45 -11.08 -19.00
N PHE A 91 35.01 -11.52 -17.88
CA PHE A 91 34.33 -11.43 -16.58
C PHE A 91 34.08 -9.98 -16.17
N LYS A 92 35.04 -9.08 -16.41
CA LYS A 92 34.83 -7.64 -16.17
C LYS A 92 33.75 -7.07 -17.08
N THR A 93 33.75 -7.41 -18.37
CA THR A 93 32.68 -6.97 -19.29
C THR A 93 31.32 -7.49 -18.83
N GLN A 94 31.22 -8.74 -18.38
CA GLN A 94 29.98 -9.30 -17.85
C GLN A 94 29.53 -8.60 -16.57
N GLU A 95 30.45 -8.28 -15.67
CA GLU A 95 30.16 -7.52 -14.44
C GLU A 95 29.63 -6.11 -14.78
N GLU A 96 30.24 -5.44 -15.75
CA GLU A 96 29.77 -4.14 -16.27
C GLU A 96 28.39 -4.24 -16.95
N GLU A 97 28.13 -5.29 -17.74
CA GLU A 97 26.83 -5.55 -18.36
C GLU A 97 25.74 -5.83 -17.31
N ILE A 98 26.06 -6.61 -16.27
CA ILE A 98 25.14 -6.86 -15.15
C ILE A 98 24.81 -5.56 -14.42
N GLU A 99 25.81 -4.70 -14.18
CA GLU A 99 25.59 -3.42 -13.51
C GLU A 99 24.75 -2.47 -14.37
N GLN A 100 24.97 -2.47 -15.69
CA GLN A 100 24.09 -1.74 -16.64
C GLN A 100 22.67 -2.30 -16.65
N TRP A 101 22.49 -3.62 -16.58
CA TRP A 101 21.17 -4.24 -16.49
C TRP A 101 20.47 -3.85 -15.19
N LYS A 102 21.15 -3.85 -14.04
CA LYS A 102 20.61 -3.38 -12.77
C LYS A 102 20.14 -1.93 -12.87
N GLN A 103 20.97 -1.03 -13.40
CA GLN A 103 20.60 0.37 -13.61
C GLN A 103 19.38 0.52 -14.52
N SER A 104 19.32 -0.27 -15.60
CA SER A 104 18.17 -0.26 -16.51
C SER A 104 16.88 -0.77 -15.86
N LEU A 105 16.98 -1.78 -15.00
CA LEU A 105 15.84 -2.34 -14.26
C LEU A 105 15.33 -1.34 -13.22
N THR A 106 16.24 -0.67 -12.50
CA THR A 106 15.88 0.41 -11.57
C THR A 106 15.17 1.54 -12.29
N TYR A 107 15.67 1.96 -13.46
CA TYR A 107 15.02 2.98 -14.27
C TYR A 107 13.64 2.53 -14.77
N GLN A 108 13.50 1.29 -15.24
CA GLN A 108 12.21 0.73 -15.67
C GLN A 108 11.20 0.64 -14.53
N SER A 109 11.63 0.25 -13.33
CA SER A 109 10.80 0.24 -12.12
C SER A 109 10.30 1.64 -11.76
N GLN A 110 11.19 2.64 -11.79
CA GLN A 110 10.82 4.04 -11.56
C GLN A 110 9.84 4.57 -12.62
N GLU A 111 10.05 4.24 -13.90
CA GLU A 111 9.16 4.67 -14.98
C GLU A 111 7.80 3.96 -14.93
N LEU A 112 7.76 2.68 -14.50
CA LEU A 112 6.51 1.97 -14.24
C LEU A 112 5.71 2.64 -13.12
N ASN A 113 6.34 2.92 -11.98
CA ASN A 113 5.70 3.65 -10.88
C ASN A 113 5.16 5.01 -11.33
N ARG A 114 5.94 5.73 -12.16
CA ARG A 114 5.49 7.01 -12.73
C ARG A 114 4.25 6.84 -13.61
N ARG A 115 4.22 5.83 -14.48
CA ARG A 115 3.08 5.55 -15.36
C ARG A 115 1.86 5.08 -14.58
N GLU A 116 2.05 4.30 -13.53
CA GLU A 116 0.97 3.87 -12.64
C GLU A 116 0.31 5.07 -11.96
N MET A 117 1.12 5.99 -11.41
CA MET A 117 0.61 7.25 -10.86
C MET A 117 -0.13 8.10 -11.91
N GLU A 118 0.38 8.19 -13.13
CA GLU A 118 -0.29 8.92 -14.22
C GLU A 118 -1.63 8.26 -14.62
N MET A 119 -1.68 6.93 -14.63
CA MET A 119 -2.91 6.17 -14.94
C MET A 119 -3.95 6.32 -13.84
N GLU A 120 -3.53 6.28 -12.57
CA GLU A 120 -4.43 6.49 -11.44
C GLU A 120 -5.00 7.92 -11.46
N ALA A 121 -4.15 8.93 -11.69
CA ALA A 121 -4.61 10.31 -11.84
C ALA A 121 -5.60 10.49 -13.02
N ARG A 122 -5.38 9.78 -14.14
CA ARG A 122 -6.34 9.78 -15.26
C ARG A 122 -7.65 9.08 -14.91
N ARG A 123 -7.59 8.03 -14.10
CA ARG A 123 -8.78 7.31 -13.64
C ARG A 123 -9.62 8.17 -12.70
N GLU A 124 -8.97 8.83 -11.74
CA GLU A 124 -9.64 9.82 -10.88
C GLU A 124 -10.29 10.94 -11.70
N GLN A 125 -9.62 11.44 -12.75
CA GLN A 125 -10.21 12.42 -13.67
C GLN A 125 -11.43 11.88 -14.43
N LEU A 126 -11.42 10.61 -14.85
CA LEU A 126 -12.56 9.98 -15.52
C LEU A 126 -13.74 9.78 -14.57
N GLU A 127 -13.48 9.31 -13.35
CA GLU A 127 -14.52 9.14 -12.32
C GLU A 127 -15.14 10.49 -11.94
N GLN A 128 -14.33 11.56 -11.86
CA GLN A 128 -14.85 12.92 -11.66
C GLN A 128 -15.71 13.38 -12.84
N LEU A 129 -15.27 13.14 -14.08
CA LEU A 129 -16.04 13.51 -15.28
C LEU A 129 -17.36 12.73 -15.40
N GLU A 130 -17.37 11.45 -15.02
CA GLU A 130 -18.59 10.63 -14.97
C GLU A 130 -19.56 11.18 -13.92
N SER A 131 -19.07 11.51 -12.72
CA SER A 131 -19.88 12.16 -11.68
C SER A 131 -20.44 13.52 -12.12
N ASP A 132 -19.62 14.36 -12.74
CA ASP A 132 -20.05 15.65 -13.28
C ASP A 132 -21.12 15.47 -14.38
N PHE A 133 -20.99 14.43 -15.22
CA PHE A 133 -21.98 14.12 -16.26
C PHE A 133 -23.31 13.65 -15.66
N GLU A 134 -23.28 12.78 -14.65
CA GLU A 134 -24.49 12.33 -13.95
C GLU A 134 -25.20 13.51 -13.26
N GLN A 135 -24.44 14.41 -12.62
CA GLN A 135 -24.98 15.62 -12.02
C GLN A 135 -25.62 16.54 -13.06
N LEU A 136 -24.98 16.73 -14.22
CA LEU A 136 -25.53 17.54 -15.31
C LEU A 136 -26.81 16.93 -15.88
N GLU A 137 -26.87 15.61 -16.07
CA GLU A 137 -28.06 14.91 -16.56
C GLU A 137 -29.22 15.08 -15.56
N GLN A 138 -28.95 14.93 -14.27
CA GLN A 138 -29.94 15.10 -13.20
C GLN A 138 -30.45 16.56 -13.14
N GLN A 139 -29.55 17.54 -13.17
CA GLN A 139 -29.93 18.96 -13.26
C GLN A 139 -30.79 19.23 -14.50
N ARG A 140 -30.48 18.63 -15.65
CA ARG A 140 -31.26 18.81 -16.88
C ARG A 140 -32.68 18.25 -16.74
N GLN A 141 -32.80 17.09 -16.10
CA GLN A 141 -34.09 16.44 -15.85
C GLN A 141 -34.96 17.28 -14.89
N GLU A 142 -34.37 17.79 -13.81
CA GLU A 142 -35.03 18.62 -12.79
C GLU A 142 -35.44 19.99 -13.34
N VAL A 143 -34.60 20.62 -14.18
CA VAL A 143 -34.98 21.84 -14.90
C VAL A 143 -36.14 21.58 -15.85
N SER A 144 -36.21 20.41 -16.48
CA SER A 144 -37.34 20.07 -17.34
C SER A 144 -38.65 19.89 -16.54
N SER A 145 -38.60 19.21 -15.39
CA SER A 145 -39.79 19.03 -14.55
C SER A 145 -40.25 20.34 -13.90
N SER A 146 -39.30 21.18 -13.47
CA SER A 146 -39.60 22.51 -12.95
C SER A 146 -40.24 23.40 -14.03
N ARG A 147 -39.76 23.34 -15.28
CA ARG A 147 -40.40 24.03 -16.42
C ARG A 147 -41.84 23.55 -16.64
N GLU A 148 -42.11 22.25 -16.57
CA GLU A 148 -43.48 21.73 -16.69
C GLU A 148 -44.41 22.20 -15.56
N GLU A 149 -43.90 22.30 -14.32
CA GLU A 149 -44.66 22.85 -13.20
C GLU A 149 -44.90 24.36 -13.35
N ILE A 150 -43.92 25.11 -13.85
CA ILE A 150 -44.06 26.53 -14.14
C ILE A 150 -45.12 26.78 -15.22
N ASP A 151 -45.14 25.98 -16.29
CA ASP A 151 -46.15 26.10 -17.34
C ASP A 151 -47.56 25.83 -16.79
N LYS A 152 -47.71 24.88 -15.85
CA LYS A 152 -48.97 24.64 -15.14
C LYS A 152 -49.38 25.84 -14.27
N LEU A 153 -48.46 26.36 -13.47
CA LEU A 153 -48.72 27.51 -12.60
C LEU A 153 -49.03 28.78 -13.40
N ARG A 154 -48.33 29.03 -14.52
CA ARG A 154 -48.66 30.12 -15.46
C ARG A 154 -50.07 29.97 -16.00
N GLY A 155 -50.46 28.77 -16.42
CA GLY A 155 -51.82 28.50 -16.89
C GLY A 155 -52.88 28.74 -15.82
N GLU A 156 -52.62 28.36 -14.57
CA GLU A 156 -53.52 28.65 -13.44
C GLU A 156 -53.61 30.14 -13.14
N VAL A 157 -52.50 30.87 -13.20
CA VAL A 157 -52.47 32.32 -12.98
C VAL A 157 -53.19 33.06 -14.11
N GLU A 158 -52.98 32.73 -15.38
CA GLU A 158 -53.71 33.33 -16.49
C GLU A 158 -55.21 33.09 -16.36
N ARG A 159 -55.62 31.89 -15.94
CA ARG A 159 -57.03 31.58 -15.69
C ARG A 159 -57.60 32.43 -14.54
N GLN A 160 -56.85 32.58 -13.45
CA GLN A 160 -57.24 33.43 -12.31
C GLN A 160 -57.27 34.92 -12.68
N GLN A 161 -56.38 35.36 -13.57
CA GLN A 161 -56.33 36.72 -14.07
C GLN A 161 -57.54 37.04 -14.96
N GLN A 162 -57.95 36.10 -15.82
CA GLN A 162 -59.19 36.21 -16.59
C GLN A 162 -60.44 36.23 -15.71
N GLU A 163 -60.46 35.45 -14.62
CA GLU A 163 -61.56 35.49 -13.63
C GLU A 163 -61.64 36.86 -12.93
N LEU A 164 -60.50 37.43 -12.53
CA LEU A 164 -60.42 38.76 -11.93
C LEU A 164 -60.80 39.87 -12.91
N GLU A 165 -60.30 39.84 -14.15
CA GLU A 165 -60.70 40.78 -15.21
C GLU A 165 -62.19 40.69 -15.50
N GLY A 166 -62.77 39.48 -15.51
CA GLY A 166 -64.21 39.27 -15.65
C GLY A 166 -65.00 39.92 -14.51
N ALA A 167 -64.57 39.74 -13.26
CA ALA A 167 -65.17 40.37 -12.10
C ALA A 167 -65.03 41.91 -12.14
N TRP A 168 -63.88 42.42 -12.60
CA TRP A 168 -63.62 43.86 -12.70
C TRP A 168 -64.41 44.52 -13.84
N ALA A 169 -64.54 43.84 -14.98
CA ALA A 169 -65.38 44.27 -16.09
C ALA A 169 -66.86 44.33 -15.69
N HIS A 170 -67.30 43.38 -14.85
CA HIS A 170 -68.64 43.42 -14.26
C HIS A 170 -68.85 44.66 -13.39
N LEU A 171 -67.92 44.92 -12.46
CA LEU A 171 -67.98 46.05 -11.54
C LEU A 171 -67.89 47.41 -12.27
N SER A 172 -67.02 47.53 -13.27
CA SER A 172 -66.93 48.70 -14.17
C SER A 172 -68.19 48.91 -14.99
N GLY A 173 -68.81 47.82 -15.46
CA GLY A 173 -70.08 47.86 -16.20
C GLY A 173 -71.22 48.38 -15.33
N GLU A 174 -71.26 47.99 -14.06
CA GLU A 174 -72.21 48.54 -13.09
C GLU A 174 -71.92 50.00 -12.74
N GLN A 175 -70.65 50.39 -12.60
CA GLN A 175 -70.26 51.80 -12.43
C GLN A 175 -70.72 52.65 -13.61
N ARG A 176 -70.50 52.21 -14.85
CA ARG A 176 -70.91 52.95 -16.05
C ARG A 176 -72.42 53.06 -16.16
N ARG A 177 -73.16 52.01 -15.80
CA ARG A 177 -74.64 52.05 -15.72
C ARG A 177 -75.14 53.02 -14.64
N LEU A 178 -74.42 53.15 -13.52
CA LEU A 178 -74.73 54.13 -12.48
C LEU A 178 -74.44 55.55 -12.96
N GLU A 179 -73.31 55.79 -13.64
CA GLU A 179 -72.97 57.08 -14.25
C GLU A 179 -73.96 57.46 -15.38
N GLU A 180 -74.37 56.51 -16.21
CA GLU A 180 -75.39 56.69 -17.24
C GLU A 180 -76.73 57.09 -16.60
N ARG A 181 -77.18 56.38 -15.55
CA ARG A 181 -78.38 56.78 -14.77
C ARG A 181 -78.22 58.14 -14.11
N GLN A 182 -77.03 58.48 -13.61
CA GLN A 182 -76.75 59.78 -12.99
C GLN A 182 -76.76 60.91 -14.03
N SER A 183 -76.30 60.63 -15.26
CA SER A 183 -76.31 61.57 -16.38
C SER A 183 -77.71 61.74 -17.00
N GLU A 184 -78.53 60.68 -17.04
CA GLU A 184 -79.95 60.73 -17.40
C GLU A 184 -80.77 61.54 -16.39
N ILE A 185 -80.40 61.49 -15.10
CA ILE A 185 -81.04 62.30 -14.04
C ILE A 185 -80.63 63.79 -14.14
N GLN A 186 -79.46 64.11 -14.73
CA GLN A 186 -78.98 65.48 -14.87
C GLN A 186 -79.43 66.18 -16.17
N GLN A 187 -80.04 65.47 -17.12
CA GLN A 187 -80.58 66.05 -18.35
C GLN A 187 -82.09 65.86 -18.49
N SER A 188 -82.85 66.65 -17.74
CA SER A 188 -84.25 66.94 -18.06
C SER A 188 -84.53 68.44 -17.88
N PRO A 189 -84.74 69.21 -18.95
CA PRO A 189 -84.96 70.65 -18.86
C PRO A 189 -86.44 70.95 -18.63
N GLY A 190 -86.70 71.43 -17.41
CA GLY A 190 -87.89 72.22 -17.05
C GLY A 190 -89.17 71.41 -16.94
N LEU A 191 -90.00 71.76 -15.95
CA LEU A 191 -91.41 72.07 -16.17
C LEU A 191 -92.09 72.46 -14.84
N ASP A 192 -92.76 73.60 -14.91
CA ASP A 192 -94.14 73.92 -14.54
C ASP A 192 -94.97 73.01 -13.60
N GLU A 193 -95.99 73.63 -13.02
CA GLU A 193 -96.82 73.28 -11.86
C GLU A 193 -97.53 71.90 -11.87
N HIS A 194 -97.48 71.12 -12.96
CA HIS A 194 -97.92 69.71 -12.99
C HIS A 194 -96.82 68.72 -12.58
N SER A 195 -95.56 69.16 -12.57
CA SER A 195 -94.39 68.36 -12.17
C SER A 195 -94.31 68.10 -10.66
N ALA A 196 -95.03 68.86 -9.81
CA ALA A 196 -94.99 68.69 -8.36
C ALA A 196 -95.61 67.37 -7.88
N ASN A 197 -96.70 66.92 -8.53
CA ASN A 197 -97.35 65.65 -8.19
C ASN A 197 -96.64 64.43 -8.81
N GLN A 198 -96.02 64.59 -9.99
CA GLN A 198 -95.10 63.58 -10.54
C GLN A 198 -93.78 63.52 -9.76
N LEU A 199 -93.28 64.65 -9.23
CA LEU A 199 -92.12 64.70 -8.33
C LEU A 199 -92.39 63.95 -7.04
N GLN A 200 -93.59 64.01 -6.45
CA GLN A 200 -93.93 63.20 -5.27
C GLN A 200 -93.97 61.69 -5.57
N ALA A 201 -94.46 61.29 -6.75
CA ALA A 201 -94.47 59.89 -7.18
C ALA A 201 -93.06 59.37 -7.53
N LEU A 202 -92.26 60.18 -8.25
CA LEU A 202 -90.87 59.87 -8.58
C LEU A 202 -89.95 59.98 -7.37
N LEU A 203 -90.24 60.82 -6.38
CA LEU A 203 -89.54 60.86 -5.08
C LEU A 203 -89.85 59.62 -4.24
N ALA A 204 -91.09 59.13 -4.27
CA ALA A 204 -91.43 57.85 -3.67
C ALA A 204 -90.71 56.69 -4.40
N GLN A 205 -90.60 56.74 -5.73
CA GLN A 205 -89.87 55.76 -6.53
C GLN A 205 -88.36 55.83 -6.30
N LEU A 206 -87.76 57.03 -6.27
CA LEU A 206 -86.36 57.29 -5.94
C LEU A 206 -86.01 56.85 -4.53
N SER A 207 -86.90 57.05 -3.54
CA SER A 207 -86.69 56.54 -2.19
C SER A 207 -86.73 55.01 -2.10
N ALA A 208 -87.42 54.34 -3.05
CA ALA A 208 -87.45 52.89 -3.17
C ALA A 208 -86.27 52.33 -3.99
N THR A 209 -85.77 53.04 -5.00
CA THR A 209 -84.61 52.63 -5.83
C THR A 209 -83.25 53.08 -5.30
N ALA A 210 -83.17 54.08 -4.42
CA ALA A 210 -81.90 54.54 -3.80
C ALA A 210 -81.29 53.51 -2.84
N ILE A 211 -82.04 52.48 -2.45
CA ILE A 211 -81.57 51.39 -1.58
C ILE A 211 -81.01 50.19 -2.43
N GLY A 212 -81.17 50.22 -3.76
CA GLY A 212 -80.93 49.04 -4.61
C GLY A 212 -79.49 48.69 -5.02
N PRO A 213 -78.53 49.61 -5.24
CA PRO A 213 -77.20 49.23 -5.75
C PRO A 213 -76.08 49.24 -4.70
N SER A 214 -76.31 49.82 -3.52
CA SER A 214 -75.27 50.02 -2.49
C SER A 214 -74.86 48.73 -1.79
N ASP A 215 -75.81 47.81 -1.56
CA ASP A 215 -75.54 46.60 -0.77
C ASP A 215 -74.84 45.52 -1.60
N ASP A 216 -75.17 45.38 -2.90
CA ASP A 216 -74.48 44.46 -3.82
C ASP A 216 -73.03 44.90 -4.09
N LEU A 217 -72.79 46.20 -4.31
CA LEU A 217 -71.43 46.76 -4.44
C LEU A 217 -70.63 46.63 -3.13
N GLN A 218 -71.27 46.78 -1.97
CA GLN A 218 -70.62 46.58 -0.68
C GLN A 218 -70.30 45.11 -0.41
N GLY A 219 -71.19 44.19 -0.80
CA GLY A 219 -70.95 42.74 -0.76
C GLY A 219 -69.78 42.33 -1.66
N ASN A 220 -69.70 42.90 -2.87
CA ASN A 220 -68.59 42.66 -3.79
C ASN A 220 -67.26 43.23 -3.25
N LEU A 221 -67.26 44.41 -2.65
CA LEU A 221 -66.09 44.99 -1.99
C LEU A 221 -65.62 44.15 -0.80
N HIS A 222 -66.56 43.71 0.04
CA HIS A 222 -66.24 42.86 1.17
C HIS A 222 -65.66 41.51 0.70
N HIS A 223 -66.22 40.95 -0.37
CA HIS A 223 -65.70 39.74 -0.98
C HIS A 223 -64.27 39.91 -1.52
N VAL A 224 -63.98 41.02 -2.21
CA VAL A 224 -62.61 41.34 -2.69
C VAL A 224 -61.64 41.53 -1.52
N ASN A 225 -62.05 42.22 -0.44
CA ASN A 225 -61.22 42.39 0.75
C ASN A 225 -60.97 41.06 1.49
N ASP A 226 -61.96 40.17 1.59
CA ASP A 226 -61.79 38.85 2.19
C ASP A 226 -60.82 37.98 1.36
N LEU A 227 -60.96 38.02 0.03
CA LEU A 227 -60.06 37.32 -0.89
C LEU A 227 -58.63 37.89 -0.79
N MET A 228 -58.50 39.20 -0.67
CA MET A 228 -57.23 39.89 -0.46
C MET A 228 -56.58 39.46 0.86
N GLY A 229 -57.33 39.43 1.97
CA GLY A 229 -56.85 38.95 3.25
C GLY A 229 -56.35 37.49 3.21
N GLN A 230 -57.06 36.61 2.50
CA GLN A 230 -56.62 35.22 2.28
C GLN A 230 -55.31 35.15 1.48
N LYS A 231 -55.19 35.96 0.42
CA LYS A 231 -53.98 36.03 -0.42
C LYS A 231 -52.78 36.62 0.32
N GLN A 232 -53.00 37.59 1.22
CA GLN A 232 -51.94 38.12 2.09
C GLN A 232 -51.42 37.07 3.09
N GLY A 233 -52.32 36.24 3.63
CA GLY A 233 -51.95 35.10 4.48
C GLY A 233 -51.09 34.08 3.74
N LEU A 234 -51.44 33.75 2.48
CA LEU A 234 -50.64 32.88 1.63
C LEU A 234 -49.25 33.47 1.33
N LEU A 235 -49.18 34.76 0.96
CA LEU A 235 -47.90 35.44 0.70
C LEU A 235 -47.00 35.48 1.95
N SER A 236 -47.58 35.72 3.13
CA SER A 236 -46.84 35.68 4.41
C SER A 236 -46.23 34.30 4.68
N ASN A 237 -46.99 33.22 4.40
CA ASN A 237 -46.48 31.85 4.52
C ASN A 237 -45.30 31.59 3.55
N HIS A 238 -45.43 32.02 2.29
CA HIS A 238 -44.33 31.90 1.33
C HIS A 238 -43.07 32.68 1.75
N TRP A 239 -43.21 33.84 2.39
CA TRP A 239 -42.07 34.58 2.97
C TRP A 239 -41.41 33.81 4.11
N GLN A 240 -42.19 33.18 4.98
CA GLN A 240 -41.66 32.36 6.07
C GLN A 240 -40.91 31.13 5.53
N GLN A 241 -41.44 30.47 4.49
CA GLN A 241 -40.77 29.36 3.81
C GLN A 241 -39.47 29.80 3.14
N PHE A 242 -39.48 30.95 2.47
CA PHE A 242 -38.29 31.52 1.84
C PHE A 242 -37.16 31.75 2.87
N GLU A 243 -37.47 32.39 3.99
CA GLU A 243 -36.48 32.66 5.04
C GLU A 243 -35.96 31.35 5.66
N GLN A 244 -36.83 30.35 5.81
CA GLN A 244 -36.43 29.02 6.24
C GLN A 244 -35.46 28.37 5.25
N TYR A 245 -35.79 28.33 3.95
CA TYR A 245 -34.91 27.77 2.92
C TYR A 245 -33.56 28.50 2.88
N ARG A 246 -33.58 29.83 2.98
CA ARG A 246 -32.37 30.65 3.02
C ARG A 246 -31.48 30.28 4.21
N SER A 247 -32.06 30.25 5.42
CA SER A 247 -31.32 29.90 6.64
C SER A 247 -30.75 28.48 6.58
N THR A 248 -31.52 27.50 6.10
CA THR A 248 -31.04 26.12 5.93
C THR A 248 -29.93 26.03 4.89
N SER A 249 -30.02 26.78 3.79
CA SER A 249 -28.98 26.84 2.75
C SER A 249 -27.66 27.42 3.30
N GLU A 250 -27.72 28.51 4.07
CA GLU A 250 -26.55 29.13 4.67
C GLU A 250 -25.88 28.20 5.71
N GLN A 251 -26.69 27.51 6.53
CA GLN A 251 -26.19 26.52 7.51
C GLN A 251 -25.52 25.33 6.84
N LEU A 252 -26.21 24.68 5.90
CA LEU A 252 -25.70 23.51 5.19
C LEU A 252 -24.45 23.85 4.37
N GLY A 253 -24.41 25.04 3.75
CA GLY A 253 -23.22 25.52 3.04
C GLY A 253 -22.01 25.67 3.96
N GLY A 254 -22.19 26.22 5.16
CA GLY A 254 -21.12 26.33 6.15
C GLY A 254 -20.64 24.98 6.69
N GLU A 255 -21.56 24.03 6.92
CA GLU A 255 -21.22 22.65 7.33
C GLU A 255 -20.39 21.92 6.27
N ILE A 256 -20.81 21.99 5.00
CA ILE A 256 -20.06 21.42 3.87
C ILE A 256 -18.67 22.02 3.78
N GLU A 257 -18.52 23.34 3.94
CA GLU A 257 -17.21 24.00 3.84
C GLU A 257 -16.26 23.53 4.95
N GLN A 258 -16.75 23.37 6.19
CA GLN A 258 -15.97 22.79 7.28
C GLN A 258 -15.56 21.34 7.00
N GLN A 259 -16.49 20.52 6.50
CA GLN A 259 -16.22 19.12 6.16
C GLN A 259 -15.20 18.99 5.02
N VAL A 260 -15.27 19.86 4.01
CA VAL A 260 -14.28 19.91 2.91
C VAL A 260 -12.89 20.27 3.44
N GLN A 261 -12.79 21.19 4.40
CA GLN A 261 -11.51 21.51 5.04
C GLN A 261 -10.95 20.32 5.82
N SER A 262 -11.78 19.62 6.61
CA SER A 262 -11.35 18.41 7.31
C SER A 262 -10.94 17.28 6.37
N LEU A 263 -11.68 17.10 5.27
CA LEU A 263 -11.37 16.11 4.24
C LEU A 263 -10.01 16.39 3.60
N ASN A 264 -9.73 17.65 3.25
CA ASN A 264 -8.44 18.03 2.67
C ASN A 264 -7.27 17.77 3.64
N HIS A 265 -7.47 18.05 4.94
CA HIS A 265 -6.48 17.74 5.95
C HIS A 265 -6.24 16.23 6.10
N LEU A 266 -7.32 15.44 6.13
CA LEU A 266 -7.24 13.98 6.23
C LEU A 266 -6.56 13.38 5.00
N ARG A 267 -6.92 13.83 3.79
CA ARG A 267 -6.26 13.43 2.53
C ARG A 267 -4.77 13.74 2.55
N HIS A 268 -4.37 14.93 3.01
CA HIS A 268 -2.96 15.30 3.07
C HIS A 268 -2.17 14.42 4.05
N THR A 269 -2.69 14.23 5.26
CA THR A 269 -2.04 13.37 6.27
C THR A 269 -1.99 11.90 5.86
N TRP A 270 -3.01 11.40 5.17
CA TRP A 270 -3.01 10.06 4.57
C TRP A 270 -1.94 9.92 3.49
N GLN A 271 -1.83 10.89 2.57
CA GLN A 271 -0.79 10.88 1.53
C GLN A 271 0.64 10.88 2.10
N GLU A 272 0.89 11.70 3.13
CA GLU A 272 2.19 11.72 3.81
C GLU A 272 2.52 10.37 4.45
N ALA A 273 1.55 9.77 5.13
CA ALA A 273 1.73 8.47 5.78
C ALA A 273 1.90 7.34 4.75
N GLU A 274 1.17 7.38 3.62
CA GLU A 274 1.34 6.41 2.54
C GLU A 274 2.74 6.49 1.92
N MET A 275 3.30 7.68 1.71
CA MET A 275 4.68 7.82 1.24
C MET A 275 5.69 7.19 2.21
N VAL A 276 5.49 7.39 3.52
CA VAL A 276 6.34 6.78 4.56
C VAL A 276 6.19 5.26 4.55
N LEU A 277 4.96 4.75 4.41
CA LEU A 277 4.68 3.32 4.33
C LEU A 277 5.34 2.67 3.12
N GLN A 278 5.28 3.31 1.94
CA GLN A 278 5.93 2.82 0.73
C GLN A 278 7.46 2.78 0.89
N LYS A 279 8.05 3.80 1.54
CA LYS A 279 9.47 3.77 1.87
C LYS A 279 9.80 2.59 2.79
N ALA A 280 9.02 2.37 3.85
CA ALA A 280 9.22 1.25 4.77
C ALA A 280 9.09 -0.12 4.07
N LYS A 281 8.12 -0.28 3.14
CA LYS A 281 7.98 -1.49 2.29
C LYS A 281 9.26 -1.75 1.47
N SER A 282 9.83 -0.71 0.87
CA SER A 282 11.07 -0.84 0.09
C SER A 282 12.28 -1.20 0.96
N GLU A 283 12.36 -0.69 2.19
CA GLU A 283 13.43 -1.01 3.14
C GLU A 283 13.32 -2.46 3.61
N VAL A 284 12.11 -2.96 3.87
CA VAL A 284 11.89 -4.38 4.20
C VAL A 284 12.31 -5.28 3.04
N HIS A 285 11.91 -4.95 1.81
CA HIS A 285 12.30 -5.73 0.63
C HIS A 285 13.82 -5.78 0.42
N ALA A 286 14.52 -4.67 0.70
CA ALA A 286 15.98 -4.64 0.68
C ALA A 286 16.59 -5.55 1.75
N LYS A 287 16.01 -5.60 2.97
CA LYS A 287 16.44 -6.52 4.03
C LYS A 287 16.16 -7.98 3.69
N GLU A 288 15.03 -8.29 3.07
CA GLU A 288 14.72 -9.65 2.58
C GLU A 288 15.73 -10.11 1.52
N SER A 289 16.08 -9.23 0.58
CA SER A 289 17.11 -9.53 -0.43
C SER A 289 18.48 -9.78 0.21
N LEU A 290 18.84 -8.99 1.24
CA LEU A 290 20.06 -9.21 2.00
C LEU A 290 20.03 -10.54 2.76
N LEU A 291 18.89 -10.89 3.36
CA LEU A 291 18.66 -12.17 4.02
C LEU A 291 18.95 -13.32 3.05
N GLN A 292 18.35 -13.29 1.86
CA GLN A 292 18.54 -14.32 0.85
C GLN A 292 20.03 -14.50 0.48
N ILE A 293 20.74 -13.40 0.22
CA ILE A 293 22.17 -13.44 -0.12
C ILE A 293 23.00 -14.07 1.02
N LYS A 294 22.65 -13.75 2.27
CA LYS A 294 23.33 -14.29 3.46
C LYS A 294 23.00 -15.77 3.68
N GLU A 295 21.78 -16.21 3.38
CA GLU A 295 21.38 -17.62 3.40
C GLU A 295 22.17 -18.42 2.34
N GLU A 296 22.30 -17.89 1.12
CA GLU A 296 23.13 -18.48 0.06
C GLU A 296 24.61 -18.56 0.49
N GLN A 297 25.12 -17.55 1.21
CA GLN A 297 26.47 -17.57 1.76
C GLN A 297 26.65 -18.69 2.81
N VAL A 298 25.67 -18.92 3.68
CA VAL A 298 25.67 -20.03 4.65
C VAL A 298 25.66 -21.37 3.95
N GLU A 299 24.84 -21.55 2.91
CA GLU A 299 24.80 -22.78 2.11
C GLU A 299 26.16 -23.05 1.45
N GLN A 300 26.79 -22.01 0.88
CA GLN A 300 28.12 -22.11 0.29
C GLN A 300 29.18 -22.51 1.32
N LEU A 301 29.18 -21.89 2.50
CA LEU A 301 30.13 -22.22 3.58
C LEU A 301 29.94 -23.65 4.08
N ASN A 302 28.70 -24.10 4.25
CA ASN A 302 28.41 -25.48 4.62
C ASN A 302 28.91 -26.47 3.56
N GLY A 303 28.69 -26.19 2.28
CA GLY A 303 29.22 -27.01 1.19
C GLY A 303 30.75 -27.06 1.18
N GLN A 304 31.42 -25.94 1.47
CA GLN A 304 32.88 -25.92 1.61
C GLN A 304 33.37 -26.74 2.80
N ILE A 305 32.69 -26.66 3.96
CA ILE A 305 33.05 -27.43 5.15
C ILE A 305 32.88 -28.94 4.88
N GLN A 306 31.79 -29.35 4.24
CA GLN A 306 31.57 -30.74 3.83
C GLN A 306 32.67 -31.24 2.88
N TYR A 307 33.00 -30.47 1.85
CA TYR A 307 34.10 -30.79 0.93
C TYR A 307 35.44 -30.96 1.66
N HIS A 308 35.76 -30.08 2.61
CA HIS A 308 36.99 -30.22 3.40
C HIS A 308 36.94 -31.43 4.35
N ASN A 309 35.78 -31.80 4.89
CA ASN A 309 35.62 -33.02 5.70
C ASN A 309 35.82 -34.28 4.87
N GLU A 310 35.29 -34.33 3.64
CA GLU A 310 35.52 -35.42 2.70
C GLU A 310 37.00 -35.54 2.34
N LEU A 311 37.66 -34.41 2.03
CA LEU A 311 39.10 -34.37 1.77
C LEU A 311 39.91 -34.85 2.96
N TRP A 312 39.53 -34.44 4.18
CA TRP A 312 40.18 -34.87 5.42
C TRP A 312 40.01 -36.38 5.64
N SER A 313 38.82 -36.93 5.40
CA SER A 313 38.54 -38.37 5.49
C SER A 313 39.34 -39.17 4.45
N GLN A 314 39.42 -38.68 3.21
CA GLN A 314 40.17 -39.32 2.14
C GLN A 314 41.68 -39.29 2.42
N LEU A 315 42.22 -38.16 2.89
CA LEU A 315 43.63 -38.02 3.22
C LEU A 315 44.03 -38.83 4.46
N SER A 316 43.18 -38.87 5.48
CA SER A 316 43.40 -39.68 6.67
C SER A 316 43.29 -41.19 6.38
N GLY A 317 42.42 -41.60 5.46
CA GLY A 317 42.32 -42.98 4.96
C GLY A 317 43.50 -43.40 4.08
N LEU A 318 44.15 -42.46 3.38
CA LEU A 318 45.36 -42.70 2.59
C LEU A 318 46.63 -42.71 3.47
N SER A 319 46.65 -41.97 4.59
CA SER A 319 47.67 -42.07 5.63
C SER A 319 47.41 -43.29 6.53
N GLY A 320 47.55 -44.49 5.97
CA GLY A 320 47.82 -45.68 6.76
C GLY A 320 49.19 -45.53 7.43
N GLY A 321 49.22 -44.86 8.59
CA GLY A 321 50.44 -44.62 9.35
C GLY A 321 50.85 -43.15 9.36
N ASP A 322 51.03 -42.66 10.59
CA ASP A 322 51.62 -41.37 10.95
C ASP A 322 50.80 -40.11 10.65
N GLY A 323 50.60 -39.30 11.68
CA GLY A 323 49.91 -38.02 11.59
C GLY A 323 48.54 -37.95 12.25
N MET A 324 48.46 -38.16 13.57
CA MET A 324 47.38 -37.57 14.35
C MET A 324 47.95 -36.90 15.61
N ALA A 325 47.56 -35.64 15.73
CA ALA A 325 47.63 -34.72 16.87
C ALA A 325 49.01 -34.21 17.29
N GLU A 326 49.15 -32.88 17.28
CA GLU A 326 49.91 -32.12 18.28
C GLU A 326 49.35 -32.42 19.68
N THR A 327 49.50 -33.64 20.15
CA THR A 327 49.46 -33.90 21.58
C THR A 327 50.86 -33.66 22.06
N THR A 328 51.03 -32.73 22.99
CA THR A 328 52.25 -32.48 23.78
C THR A 328 52.59 -33.72 24.63
N VAL A 329 52.77 -34.85 23.99
CA VAL A 329 53.18 -36.10 24.60
C VAL A 329 54.69 -36.04 24.60
N ASN A 330 55.25 -35.85 25.79
CA ASN A 330 56.69 -35.77 25.98
C ASN A 330 57.32 -37.13 25.62
N LEU A 331 57.71 -37.29 24.37
CA LEU A 331 58.21 -38.55 23.80
C LEU A 331 59.40 -39.08 24.62
N SER A 332 60.24 -38.17 25.11
CA SER A 332 61.39 -38.44 25.98
C SER A 332 61.00 -39.05 27.34
N ALA A 333 59.84 -38.67 27.91
CA ALA A 333 59.35 -39.22 29.17
C ALA A 333 58.79 -40.65 28.99
N ILE A 334 58.17 -40.92 27.84
CA ILE A 334 57.64 -42.27 27.52
C ILE A 334 58.78 -43.24 27.22
N GLU A 335 59.83 -42.79 26.52
CA GLU A 335 61.02 -43.59 26.26
C GLU A 335 61.80 -43.95 27.55
N ALA A 336 61.75 -43.08 28.57
CA ALA A 336 62.38 -43.30 29.87
C ALA A 336 61.60 -44.23 30.83
N MET A 337 60.32 -44.50 30.56
CA MET A 337 59.42 -45.29 31.42
C MET A 337 59.82 -46.77 31.50
N GLY A 338 59.37 -47.53 32.51
CA GLY A 338 59.50 -48.99 32.51
C GLY A 338 58.58 -49.66 31.47
N ILE A 339 59.00 -50.77 30.85
CA ILE A 339 58.12 -51.54 29.93
C ILE A 339 56.80 -51.97 30.61
N PRO A 340 56.78 -52.46 31.87
CA PRO A 340 55.53 -52.85 32.53
C PRO A 340 54.57 -51.69 32.78
N GLU A 341 55.11 -50.50 33.03
CA GLU A 341 54.35 -49.27 33.25
C GLU A 341 53.76 -48.75 31.93
N LEU A 342 54.53 -48.83 30.84
CA LEU A 342 54.06 -48.49 29.50
C LEU A 342 52.97 -49.44 28.99
N GLU A 343 53.06 -50.74 29.29
CA GLU A 343 52.01 -51.72 28.98
C GLU A 343 50.70 -51.42 29.71
N ALA A 344 50.77 -51.04 30.99
CA ALA A 344 49.60 -50.65 31.77
C ALA A 344 48.91 -49.42 31.17
N ILE A 345 49.67 -48.37 30.86
CA ILE A 345 49.13 -47.13 30.26
C ILE A 345 48.49 -47.41 28.87
N VAL A 346 49.12 -48.24 28.04
CA VAL A 346 48.53 -48.63 26.74
C VAL A 346 47.21 -49.38 26.94
N SER A 347 47.12 -50.24 27.97
CA SER A 347 45.89 -50.96 28.31
C SER A 347 44.79 -50.02 28.80
N ASP A 348 45.13 -49.05 29.66
CA ASP A 348 44.19 -48.08 30.21
C ASP A 348 43.65 -47.14 29.12
N LEU A 349 44.54 -46.55 28.30
CA LEU A 349 44.17 -45.71 27.17
C LEU A 349 43.29 -46.47 26.16
N ARG A 350 43.60 -47.76 25.93
CA ARG A 350 42.77 -48.62 25.07
C ARG A 350 41.38 -48.80 25.66
N GLY A 351 41.29 -49.12 26.96
CA GLY A 351 40.02 -49.33 27.64
C GLY A 351 39.16 -48.05 27.65
N GLU A 352 39.78 -46.88 27.81
CA GLU A 352 39.06 -45.60 27.74
C GLU A 352 38.57 -45.25 26.33
N TYR A 353 39.39 -45.51 25.30
CA TYR A 353 39.00 -45.32 23.91
C TYR A 353 37.85 -46.25 23.52
N GLU A 354 37.94 -47.54 23.84
CA GLU A 354 36.89 -48.53 23.56
C GLU A 354 35.58 -48.25 24.32
N LYS A 355 35.64 -47.57 25.47
CA LYS A 355 34.44 -47.10 26.21
C LYS A 355 33.81 -45.84 25.63
N SER A 356 34.62 -44.90 25.14
CA SER A 356 34.14 -43.61 24.63
C SER A 356 33.64 -43.69 23.19
N LEU A 357 34.25 -44.54 22.36
CA LEU A 357 33.90 -44.70 20.94
C LEU A 357 32.41 -45.05 20.69
N PRO A 358 31.79 -46.03 21.37
CA PRO A 358 30.39 -46.37 21.14
C PRO A 358 29.44 -45.25 21.56
N PHE A 359 29.78 -44.50 22.61
CA PHE A 359 28.97 -43.39 23.11
C PHE A 359 28.95 -42.23 22.12
N VAL A 360 30.13 -41.81 21.63
CA VAL A 360 30.23 -40.77 20.60
C VAL A 360 29.48 -41.20 19.35
N ARG A 361 29.67 -42.44 18.87
CA ARG A 361 28.93 -42.96 17.70
C ARG A 361 27.42 -42.93 17.87
N SER A 362 26.91 -43.30 19.04
CA SER A 362 25.47 -43.23 19.32
C SER A 362 24.94 -41.79 19.26
N GLN A 363 25.73 -40.81 19.70
CA GLN A 363 25.34 -39.40 19.63
C GLN A 363 25.47 -38.83 18.21
N GLU A 364 26.42 -39.30 17.40
CA GLU A 364 26.50 -38.99 15.96
C GLU A 364 25.25 -39.46 15.22
N GLU A 365 24.83 -40.70 15.46
CA GLU A 365 23.61 -41.27 14.87
C GLU A 365 22.35 -40.50 15.31
N GLU A 366 22.30 -40.06 16.56
CA GLU A 366 21.22 -39.19 17.07
C GLU A 366 21.21 -37.83 16.37
N LEU A 367 22.38 -37.23 16.14
CA LEU A 367 22.50 -35.95 15.46
C LEU A 367 22.07 -36.03 14.00
N GLU A 368 22.40 -37.13 13.30
CA GLU A 368 21.90 -37.42 11.95
C GLU A 368 20.37 -37.61 11.94
N SER A 369 19.82 -38.33 12.92
CA SER A 369 18.36 -38.50 13.06
C SER A 369 17.64 -37.16 13.26
N LYS A 370 18.16 -36.31 14.15
CA LYS A 370 17.61 -34.97 14.41
C LYS A 370 17.66 -34.08 13.17
N GLN A 371 18.74 -34.14 12.39
CA GLN A 371 18.83 -33.41 11.14
C GLN A 371 17.76 -33.85 10.13
N ALA A 372 17.48 -35.15 10.04
CA ALA A 372 16.41 -35.68 9.19
C ALA A 372 15.00 -35.27 9.68
N GLU A 373 14.79 -35.22 10.99
CA GLU A 373 13.54 -34.74 11.61
C GLU A 373 13.31 -33.25 11.33
N ILE A 374 14.33 -32.40 11.52
CA ILE A 374 14.29 -30.97 11.17
C ILE A 374 13.93 -30.78 9.69
N GLN A 375 14.53 -31.57 8.79
CA GLN A 375 14.23 -31.49 7.36
C GLN A 375 12.78 -31.87 7.06
N THR A 376 12.28 -32.92 7.72
CA THR A 376 10.89 -33.37 7.59
C THR A 376 9.90 -32.31 8.12
N LEU A 377 10.24 -31.64 9.22
CA LEU A 377 9.43 -30.54 9.78
C LEU A 377 9.38 -29.34 8.83
N LYS A 378 10.52 -28.95 8.26
CA LYS A 378 10.59 -27.88 7.24
C LYS A 378 9.76 -28.19 6.00
N GLU A 379 9.81 -29.43 5.52
CA GLU A 379 9.00 -29.88 4.38
C GLU A 379 7.50 -29.83 4.69
N LYS A 380 7.08 -30.27 5.88
CA LYS A 380 5.68 -30.16 6.33
C LYS A 380 5.24 -28.71 6.45
N LEU A 381 6.08 -27.82 6.96
CA LEU A 381 5.80 -26.39 7.11
C LEU A 381 5.50 -25.71 5.76
N SER A 382 6.12 -26.19 4.67
CA SER A 382 5.86 -25.70 3.31
C SER A 382 4.51 -26.10 2.72
N GLN A 383 3.81 -27.07 3.31
CA GLN A 383 2.59 -27.68 2.75
C GLN A 383 1.32 -27.46 3.60
N VAL A 384 1.45 -26.83 4.76
CA VAL A 384 0.40 -26.82 5.80
C VAL A 384 -0.27 -25.44 5.94
N SER A 385 -1.57 -25.45 6.30
CA SER A 385 -2.36 -24.25 6.54
C SER A 385 -1.98 -23.50 7.82
N GLU A 386 -2.29 -22.21 7.88
CA GLU A 386 -1.90 -21.24 8.92
C GLU A 386 -2.12 -21.69 10.38
N PHE A 387 -3.15 -22.50 10.65
CA PHE A 387 -3.49 -22.96 12.00
C PHE A 387 -2.50 -23.99 12.58
N ASP A 388 -2.02 -24.93 11.76
CA ASP A 388 -1.07 -25.97 12.17
C ASP A 388 0.39 -25.49 12.04
N ARG A 389 0.60 -24.38 11.33
CA ARG A 389 1.92 -23.78 11.09
C ARG A 389 2.60 -23.35 12.39
N MET A 390 1.86 -22.71 13.30
CA MET A 390 2.42 -22.25 14.59
C MET A 390 2.92 -23.41 15.46
N THR A 391 2.23 -24.55 15.45
CA THR A 391 2.66 -25.76 16.19
C THR A 391 3.91 -26.37 15.56
N LEU A 392 3.95 -26.49 14.24
CA LEU A 392 5.13 -27.00 13.51
C LEU A 392 6.34 -26.09 13.63
N GLU A 393 6.15 -24.77 13.69
CA GLU A 393 7.23 -23.80 13.93
C GLU A 393 7.81 -23.94 15.34
N SER A 394 6.96 -24.18 16.35
CA SER A 394 7.41 -24.48 17.72
C SER A 394 8.21 -25.79 17.77
N GLU A 395 7.70 -26.87 17.18
CA GLU A 395 8.40 -28.17 17.13
C GLU A 395 9.72 -28.09 16.38
N LEU A 396 9.76 -27.32 15.27
CA LEU A 396 10.98 -27.08 14.50
C LEU A 396 12.04 -26.35 15.34
N ASN A 397 11.63 -25.32 16.09
CA ASN A 397 12.54 -24.57 16.93
C ASN A 397 13.11 -25.43 18.07
N ASP A 398 12.25 -26.22 18.73
CA ASP A 398 12.67 -27.14 19.79
C ASP A 398 13.68 -28.19 19.29
N GLU A 399 13.46 -28.77 18.10
CA GLU A 399 14.40 -29.73 17.50
C GLU A 399 15.70 -29.07 17.01
N GLN A 400 15.64 -27.82 16.52
CA GLN A 400 16.84 -27.05 16.16
C GLN A 400 17.71 -26.75 17.38
N ASP A 401 17.09 -26.34 18.49
CA ASP A 401 17.80 -26.10 19.77
C ASP A 401 18.43 -27.40 20.30
N ALA A 402 17.69 -28.51 20.24
CA ALA A 402 18.19 -29.82 20.66
C ALA A 402 19.37 -30.30 19.79
N TYR A 403 19.30 -30.10 18.46
CA TYR A 403 20.39 -30.39 17.54
C TYR A 403 21.62 -29.54 17.85
N GLN A 404 21.45 -28.24 18.06
CA GLN A 404 22.55 -27.34 18.35
C GLN A 404 23.26 -27.73 19.65
N PHE A 405 22.50 -27.98 20.71
CA PHE A 405 23.05 -28.41 21.99
C PHE A 405 23.83 -29.73 21.87
N LEU A 406 23.26 -30.73 21.18
CA LEU A 406 23.92 -32.01 20.96
C LEU A 406 25.22 -31.83 20.16
N ASN A 407 25.20 -31.02 19.09
CA ASN A 407 26.37 -30.74 18.27
C ASN A 407 27.49 -30.05 19.06
N GLU A 408 27.17 -29.04 19.86
CA GLU A 408 28.15 -28.32 20.69
C GLU A 408 28.81 -29.26 21.70
N THR A 409 28.06 -30.18 22.30
CA THR A 409 28.62 -31.19 23.22
C THR A 409 29.45 -32.25 22.48
N LEU A 410 29.05 -32.66 21.28
CA LEU A 410 29.77 -33.63 20.44
C LEU A 410 31.12 -33.11 19.97
N VAL A 411 31.26 -31.81 19.67
CA VAL A 411 32.55 -31.21 19.27
C VAL A 411 33.64 -31.48 20.32
N GLY A 412 33.32 -31.28 21.59
CA GLY A 412 34.25 -31.56 22.69
C GLY A 412 34.57 -33.06 22.83
N GLN A 413 33.58 -33.92 22.63
CA GLN A 413 33.75 -35.37 22.73
C GLN A 413 34.56 -35.95 21.55
N ARG A 414 34.31 -35.49 20.32
CA ARG A 414 35.08 -35.83 19.12
C ARG A 414 36.55 -35.49 19.32
N ARG A 415 36.82 -34.28 19.80
CA ARG A 415 38.18 -33.82 20.10
C ARG A 415 38.86 -34.74 21.12
N ASN A 416 38.17 -35.06 22.21
CA ASN A 416 38.70 -35.94 23.25
C ASN A 416 38.97 -37.36 22.71
N LEU A 417 38.08 -37.89 21.86
CA LEU A 417 38.26 -39.20 21.24
C LEU A 417 39.49 -39.24 20.33
N ILE A 418 39.72 -38.18 19.53
CA ILE A 418 40.89 -38.01 18.67
C ILE A 418 42.18 -37.90 19.50
N GLU A 419 42.16 -37.11 20.58
CA GLU A 419 43.30 -36.95 21.49
C GLU A 419 43.66 -38.31 22.16
N LYS A 420 42.66 -39.08 22.59
CA LYS A 420 42.84 -40.43 23.16
C LYS A 420 43.39 -41.42 22.15
N GLU A 421 42.90 -41.39 20.92
CA GLU A 421 43.40 -42.24 19.83
C GLU A 421 44.86 -41.94 19.50
N ALA A 422 45.21 -40.67 19.40
CA ALA A 422 46.57 -40.22 19.16
C ALA A 422 47.52 -40.65 20.30
N ALA A 423 47.12 -40.42 21.56
CA ALA A 423 47.89 -40.85 22.73
C ALA A 423 48.10 -42.37 22.72
N LEU A 424 47.05 -43.15 22.47
CA LEU A 424 47.11 -44.61 22.38
C LEU A 424 48.06 -45.08 21.28
N LYS A 425 48.03 -44.44 20.11
CA LYS A 425 48.90 -44.74 18.96
C LYS A 425 50.38 -44.51 19.30
N VAL A 426 50.72 -43.35 19.89
CA VAL A 426 52.09 -43.02 20.29
C VAL A 426 52.63 -44.01 21.33
N HIS A 427 51.86 -44.32 22.38
CA HIS A 427 52.30 -45.25 23.41
C HIS A 427 52.46 -46.68 22.88
N ARG A 428 51.58 -47.12 21.96
CA ARG A 428 51.71 -48.42 21.27
C ARG A 428 52.95 -48.49 20.38
N GLN A 429 53.27 -47.42 19.65
CA GLN A 429 54.47 -47.36 18.80
C GLN A 429 55.76 -47.43 19.62
N VAL A 430 55.85 -46.66 20.71
CA VAL A 430 57.02 -46.72 21.62
C VAL A 430 57.14 -48.10 22.26
N LEU A 431 56.02 -48.69 22.71
CA LEU A 431 56.00 -50.03 23.28
C LEU A 431 56.47 -51.08 22.27
N ALA A 432 55.98 -51.05 21.03
CA ALA A 432 56.38 -51.96 19.97
C ALA A 432 57.88 -51.86 19.63
N ARG A 433 58.40 -50.63 19.52
CA ARG A 433 59.83 -50.36 19.32
C ARG A 433 60.68 -50.92 20.46
N ARG A 434 60.26 -50.73 21.72
CA ARG A 434 61.01 -51.19 22.91
C ARG A 434 60.91 -52.71 23.14
N GLN A 435 59.87 -53.36 22.64
CA GLN A 435 59.73 -54.82 22.64
C GLN A 435 60.44 -55.51 21.47
N GLY A 436 61.09 -54.76 20.58
CA GLY A 436 61.76 -55.29 19.40
C GLY A 436 60.79 -55.91 18.38
N LYS A 437 59.50 -55.57 18.45
CA LYS A 437 58.49 -56.03 17.49
C LYS A 437 58.42 -55.03 16.33
N PRO A 438 58.19 -55.49 15.10
CA PRO A 438 57.87 -54.57 14.00
C PRO A 438 56.66 -53.73 14.42
N ASP A 439 56.75 -52.42 14.14
CA ASP A 439 55.70 -51.47 14.46
C ASP A 439 54.39 -51.95 13.81
N PRO A 440 53.33 -52.26 14.59
CA PRO A 440 52.08 -52.79 14.04
C PRO A 440 51.36 -51.81 13.11
N THR A 441 51.81 -50.56 13.02
CA THR A 441 51.22 -49.50 12.19
C THR A 441 52.07 -49.07 10.99
N ARG A 442 53.23 -49.70 10.78
CA ARG A 442 54.18 -49.28 9.75
C ARG A 442 54.07 -50.12 8.49
N THR A 443 53.39 -49.61 7.48
CA THR A 443 53.63 -49.96 6.07
C THR A 443 54.80 -49.13 5.54
N ASP A 444 55.84 -49.78 4.99
CA ASP A 444 56.99 -49.07 4.40
C ASP A 444 56.49 -48.16 3.24
N GLY A 445 56.72 -46.85 3.38
CA GLY A 445 56.41 -45.83 2.36
C GLY A 445 55.33 -44.80 2.69
N SER A 446 54.95 -44.59 3.97
CA SER A 446 53.99 -43.53 4.32
C SER A 446 54.56 -42.13 4.09
N VAL A 447 53.82 -41.32 3.34
CA VAL A 447 54.09 -39.88 3.19
C VAL A 447 53.45 -39.19 4.38
N ASP A 448 54.19 -38.33 5.08
CA ASP A 448 53.64 -37.53 6.19
C ASP A 448 52.67 -36.49 5.64
N LEU A 449 51.37 -36.75 5.81
CA LEU A 449 50.28 -35.87 5.41
C LEU A 449 49.84 -34.92 6.54
N SER A 450 50.49 -34.96 7.72
CA SER A 450 50.13 -34.12 8.88
C SER A 450 50.10 -32.61 8.57
N PRO A 451 51.05 -32.04 7.80
CA PRO A 451 51.00 -30.62 7.44
C PRO A 451 49.82 -30.24 6.53
N ALA A 452 49.37 -31.18 5.70
CA ALA A 452 48.19 -30.98 4.85
C ALA A 452 46.90 -31.12 5.65
N LEU A 453 46.83 -32.10 6.55
CA LEU A 453 45.70 -32.31 7.46
C LEU A 453 45.53 -31.13 8.44
N SER A 454 46.62 -30.60 8.99
CA SER A 454 46.57 -29.42 9.87
C SER A 454 46.13 -28.16 9.12
N ARG A 455 46.52 -28.01 7.84
CA ARG A 455 46.07 -26.90 7.02
C ARG A 455 44.59 -26.99 6.68
N ILE A 456 44.07 -28.18 6.39
CA ILE A 456 42.64 -28.43 6.16
C ILE A 456 41.85 -28.15 7.43
N GLU A 457 42.34 -28.59 8.59
CA GLU A 457 41.71 -28.32 9.89
C GLU A 457 41.67 -26.82 10.19
N GLN A 458 42.75 -26.08 9.92
CA GLN A 458 42.81 -24.63 10.10
C GLN A 458 41.80 -23.90 9.21
N VAL A 459 41.68 -24.29 7.94
CA VAL A 459 40.69 -23.71 7.00
C VAL A 459 39.26 -24.05 7.46
N ARG A 460 39.02 -25.28 7.91
CA ARG A 460 37.72 -25.71 8.44
C ARG A 460 37.32 -24.89 9.66
N GLN A 461 38.24 -24.70 10.60
CA GLN A 461 37.98 -23.91 11.81
C GLN A 461 37.64 -22.46 11.46
N GLN A 462 38.38 -21.85 10.52
CA GLN A 462 38.08 -20.50 10.03
C GLN A 462 36.71 -20.41 9.34
N GLN A 463 36.35 -21.40 8.53
CA GLN A 463 35.03 -21.45 7.88
C GLN A 463 33.90 -21.67 8.90
N GLN A 464 34.14 -22.45 9.95
CA GLN A 464 33.17 -22.65 11.04
C GLN A 464 32.93 -21.37 11.83
N GLU A 465 33.97 -20.59 12.11
CA GLU A 465 33.86 -19.27 12.76
C GLU A 465 33.08 -18.29 11.87
N GLN A 466 33.38 -18.26 10.56
CA GLN A 466 32.64 -17.44 9.60
C GLN A 466 31.17 -17.86 9.50
N LEU A 467 30.88 -19.16 9.50
CA LEU A 467 29.52 -19.69 9.51
C LEU A 467 28.76 -19.24 10.75
N GLN A 468 29.36 -19.36 11.94
CA GLN A 468 28.75 -18.89 13.19
C GLN A 468 28.45 -17.40 13.16
N GLN A 469 29.38 -16.59 12.65
CA GLN A 469 29.17 -15.15 12.53
C GLN A 469 28.01 -14.82 11.58
N VAL A 470 27.99 -15.41 10.38
CA VAL A 470 26.94 -15.16 9.39
C VAL A 470 25.59 -15.68 9.87
N SER A 471 25.54 -16.81 10.56
CA SER A 471 24.29 -17.33 11.16
C SER A 471 23.74 -16.39 12.24
N ALA A 472 24.59 -15.86 13.11
CA ALA A 472 24.14 -14.89 14.11
C ALA A 472 23.64 -13.57 13.47
N GLU A 473 24.30 -13.10 12.41
CA GLU A 473 23.82 -11.95 11.63
C GLU A 473 22.47 -12.25 10.97
N LEU A 474 22.26 -13.45 10.43
CA LEU A 474 21.00 -13.89 9.82
C LEU A 474 19.86 -13.89 10.82
N ASP A 475 20.04 -14.45 12.02
CA ASP A 475 18.99 -14.48 13.02
C ASP A 475 18.56 -13.06 13.44
N GLY A 476 19.53 -12.13 13.55
CA GLY A 476 19.25 -10.72 13.76
C GLY A 476 18.43 -10.09 12.63
N ILE A 477 18.85 -10.31 11.37
CA ILE A 477 18.12 -9.78 10.20
C ILE A 477 16.71 -10.38 10.12
N ARG A 478 16.53 -11.68 10.40
CA ARG A 478 15.21 -12.34 10.41
C ARG A 478 14.28 -11.71 11.43
N GLN A 479 14.76 -11.48 12.65
CA GLN A 479 13.97 -10.82 13.69
C GLN A 479 13.59 -9.39 13.30
N GLU A 480 14.53 -8.63 12.72
CA GLU A 480 14.24 -7.28 12.22
C GLU A 480 13.22 -7.27 11.07
N VAL A 481 13.33 -8.22 10.13
CA VAL A 481 12.38 -8.36 9.01
C VAL A 481 11.00 -8.75 9.53
N GLN A 482 10.91 -9.69 10.47
CA GLN A 482 9.63 -10.10 11.08
C GLN A 482 8.95 -8.94 11.81
N ALA A 483 9.69 -8.22 12.66
CA ALA A 483 9.16 -7.06 13.37
C ALA A 483 8.72 -5.95 12.40
N ALA A 484 9.47 -5.74 11.31
CA ALA A 484 9.10 -4.76 10.29
C ALA A 484 7.85 -5.18 9.49
N HIS A 485 7.64 -6.47 9.22
CA HIS A 485 6.41 -6.97 8.60
C HIS A 485 5.19 -6.74 9.47
N GLU A 486 5.28 -7.02 10.77
CA GLU A 486 4.19 -6.79 11.72
C GLU A 486 3.82 -5.29 11.80
N HIS A 487 4.84 -4.42 11.85
CA HIS A 487 4.64 -2.98 11.82
C HIS A 487 4.01 -2.52 10.49
N LEU A 488 4.48 -3.04 9.35
CA LEU A 488 3.92 -2.73 8.04
C LEU A 488 2.46 -3.18 7.92
N ALA A 489 2.12 -4.38 8.43
CA ALA A 489 0.76 -4.88 8.42
C ALA A 489 -0.17 -3.97 9.24
N HIS A 490 0.27 -3.54 10.42
CA HIS A 490 -0.49 -2.64 11.27
C HIS A 490 -0.70 -1.26 10.61
N GLU A 491 0.35 -0.64 10.10
CA GLU A 491 0.24 0.65 9.42
C GLU A 491 -0.62 0.57 8.15
N ASN A 492 -0.52 -0.52 7.38
CA ASN A 492 -1.33 -0.72 6.19
C ASN A 492 -2.82 -0.88 6.53
N GLN A 493 -3.15 -1.50 7.66
CA GLN A 493 -4.52 -1.53 8.17
C GLN A 493 -5.01 -0.11 8.52
N ILE A 494 -4.21 0.67 9.25
CA ILE A 494 -4.55 2.06 9.60
C ILE A 494 -4.77 2.91 8.35
N GLN A 495 -3.92 2.77 7.32
CA GLN A 495 -4.10 3.51 6.06
C GLN A 495 -5.37 3.09 5.32
N THR A 496 -5.75 1.81 5.40
CA THR A 496 -7.00 1.31 4.79
C THR A 496 -8.22 1.90 5.50
N GLU A 497 -8.22 1.92 6.83
CA GLU A 497 -9.31 2.52 7.63
C GLU A 497 -9.46 4.02 7.35
N ARG A 498 -8.34 4.75 7.31
CA ARG A 498 -8.33 6.19 6.95
C ARG A 498 -8.85 6.42 5.53
N ARG A 499 -8.51 5.55 4.58
CA ARG A 499 -9.01 5.66 3.20
C ARG A 499 -10.52 5.48 3.15
N GLN A 500 -11.07 4.51 3.88
CA GLN A 500 -12.51 4.31 3.99
C GLN A 500 -13.22 5.51 4.63
N GLU A 501 -12.61 6.14 5.64
CA GLU A 501 -13.13 7.38 6.24
C GLU A 501 -13.16 8.55 5.25
N ILE A 502 -12.09 8.73 4.47
CA ILE A 502 -12.03 9.73 3.37
C ILE A 502 -13.15 9.49 2.36
N ASP A 503 -13.28 8.26 1.86
CA ASP A 503 -14.27 7.91 0.83
C ASP A 503 -15.71 8.13 1.36
N HIS A 504 -15.96 7.80 2.63
CA HIS A 504 -17.26 8.02 3.28
C HIS A 504 -17.60 9.51 3.45
N LEU A 505 -16.63 10.31 3.90
CA LEU A 505 -16.80 11.76 4.03
C LEU A 505 -17.05 12.41 2.66
N GLU A 506 -16.37 11.96 1.61
CA GLU A 506 -16.61 12.46 0.26
C GLU A 506 -18.01 12.17 -0.25
N SER A 507 -18.47 10.92 -0.11
CA SER A 507 -19.84 10.56 -0.49
C SER A 507 -20.87 11.39 0.27
N THR A 508 -20.62 11.64 1.56
CA THR A 508 -21.50 12.48 2.39
C THR A 508 -21.52 13.93 1.90
N ILE A 509 -20.36 14.53 1.65
CA ILE A 509 -20.23 15.89 1.12
C ILE A 509 -20.92 16.02 -0.24
N LEU A 510 -20.75 15.04 -1.13
CA LEU A 510 -21.40 15.02 -2.45
C LEU A 510 -22.92 15.00 -2.33
N ALA A 511 -23.46 14.12 -1.47
CA ALA A 511 -24.90 14.06 -1.21
C ALA A 511 -25.44 15.38 -0.63
N GLN A 512 -24.72 15.98 0.32
CA GLN A 512 -25.09 17.27 0.91
C GLN A 512 -24.99 18.44 -0.09
N ARG A 513 -24.04 18.40 -1.03
CA ARG A 513 -23.96 19.40 -2.12
C ARG A 513 -25.17 19.32 -3.04
N GLY A 514 -25.67 18.13 -3.32
CA GLY A 514 -26.92 17.94 -4.07
C GLY A 514 -28.12 18.59 -3.38
N THR A 515 -28.29 18.35 -2.07
CA THR A 515 -29.38 18.96 -1.31
C THR A 515 -29.21 20.48 -1.16
N LEU A 516 -27.97 20.98 -0.99
CA LEU A 516 -27.69 22.41 -1.00
C LEU A 516 -28.08 23.06 -2.32
N ALA A 517 -27.77 22.42 -3.46
CA ALA A 517 -28.14 22.92 -4.77
C ALA A 517 -29.66 23.01 -4.94
N GLU A 518 -30.41 22.00 -4.48
CA GLU A 518 -31.88 21.99 -4.50
C GLU A 518 -32.47 23.16 -3.68
N ILE A 519 -32.00 23.33 -2.44
CA ILE A 519 -32.48 24.40 -1.55
C ILE A 519 -32.10 25.77 -2.11
N THR A 520 -30.87 25.93 -2.60
CA THR A 520 -30.40 27.17 -3.23
C THR A 520 -31.25 27.52 -4.45
N GLY A 521 -31.60 26.53 -5.27
CA GLY A 521 -32.52 26.69 -6.40
C GLY A 521 -33.89 27.22 -5.96
N LYS A 522 -34.46 26.64 -4.89
CA LYS A 522 -35.73 27.13 -4.30
C LYS A 522 -35.58 28.57 -3.79
N VAL A 523 -34.47 28.92 -3.14
CA VAL A 523 -34.20 30.29 -2.67
C VAL A 523 -34.21 31.27 -3.84
N TYR A 524 -33.49 30.99 -4.94
CA TYR A 524 -33.48 31.85 -6.12
C TYR A 524 -34.87 32.03 -6.73
N LEU A 525 -35.64 30.95 -6.87
CA LEU A 525 -37.00 31.00 -7.41
C LEU A 525 -37.95 31.84 -6.56
N TYR A 526 -37.95 31.65 -5.23
CA TYR A 526 -38.77 32.45 -4.33
C TYR A 526 -38.33 33.93 -4.37
N GLN A 527 -37.03 34.20 -4.42
CA GLN A 527 -36.53 35.57 -4.50
C GLN A 527 -37.00 36.29 -5.77
N GLU A 528 -37.00 35.61 -6.92
CA GLU A 528 -37.46 36.17 -8.20
C GLU A 528 -38.98 36.40 -8.25
N MET A 529 -39.78 35.51 -7.63
CA MET A 529 -41.24 35.59 -7.68
C MET A 529 -41.87 36.50 -6.62
N MET A 530 -41.27 36.61 -5.43
CA MET A 530 -41.91 37.26 -4.28
C MET A 530 -41.96 38.79 -4.41
N GLU A 531 -40.92 39.41 -4.97
CA GLU A 531 -40.87 40.87 -5.12
C GLU A 531 -41.96 41.41 -6.07
N PRO A 532 -42.15 40.87 -7.29
CA PRO A 532 -43.24 41.30 -8.18
C PRO A 532 -44.63 41.04 -7.59
N LEU A 533 -44.84 39.89 -6.96
CA LEU A 533 -46.12 39.54 -6.35
C LEU A 533 -46.50 40.51 -5.23
N GLN A 534 -45.52 40.91 -4.42
CA GLN A 534 -45.76 41.87 -3.34
C GLN A 534 -46.06 43.28 -3.87
N GLN A 535 -45.43 43.69 -4.97
CA GLN A 535 -45.75 44.97 -5.63
C GLN A 535 -47.17 44.98 -6.20
N ILE A 536 -47.59 43.90 -6.88
CA ILE A 536 -48.95 43.75 -7.42
C ILE A 536 -49.97 43.77 -6.29
N PHE A 537 -49.71 43.04 -5.21
CA PHE A 537 -50.61 42.96 -4.07
C PHE A 537 -50.76 44.31 -3.35
N ASN A 538 -49.66 45.03 -3.13
CA ASN A 538 -49.67 46.37 -2.55
C ASN A 538 -50.45 47.37 -3.42
N GLY A 539 -50.33 47.27 -4.74
CA GLY A 539 -51.09 48.09 -5.69
C GLY A 539 -52.59 47.80 -5.66
N LEU A 540 -52.97 46.52 -5.58
CA LEU A 540 -54.38 46.11 -5.43
C LEU A 540 -54.98 46.62 -4.13
N GLN A 541 -54.24 46.53 -3.02
CA GLN A 541 -54.68 47.00 -1.72
C GLN A 541 -54.90 48.52 -1.71
N GLN A 542 -53.99 49.30 -2.29
CA GLN A 542 -54.19 50.75 -2.46
C GLN A 542 -55.42 51.07 -3.32
N GLY A 543 -55.66 50.29 -4.38
CA GLY A 543 -56.81 50.46 -5.26
C GLY A 543 -58.14 50.22 -4.54
N THR A 544 -58.24 49.15 -3.76
CA THR A 544 -59.46 48.83 -2.99
C THR A 544 -59.69 49.80 -1.85
N GLU A 545 -58.64 50.25 -1.16
CA GLU A 545 -58.74 51.29 -0.11
C GLU A 545 -59.22 52.62 -0.69
N SER A 546 -58.70 53.03 -1.85
CA SER A 546 -59.14 54.24 -2.55
C SER A 546 -60.62 54.15 -2.98
N PHE A 547 -61.02 53.02 -3.55
CA PHE A 547 -62.41 52.79 -3.97
C PHE A 547 -63.39 52.72 -2.78
N SER A 548 -62.99 52.08 -1.68
CA SER A 548 -63.76 52.08 -0.44
C SER A 548 -63.96 53.50 0.11
N GLY A 549 -62.93 54.35 0.06
CA GLY A 549 -63.03 55.75 0.45
C GLY A 549 -63.99 56.56 -0.42
N GLN A 550 -63.98 56.33 -1.75
CA GLN A 550 -64.93 56.96 -2.68
C GLN A 550 -66.38 56.50 -2.45
N MET A 551 -66.59 55.22 -2.15
CA MET A 551 -67.91 54.67 -1.79
C MET A 551 -68.45 55.27 -0.50
N GLU A 552 -67.63 55.40 0.54
CA GLU A 552 -68.03 56.02 1.81
C GLU A 552 -68.46 57.48 1.60
N GLN A 553 -67.74 58.22 0.75
CA GLN A 553 -68.06 59.59 0.38
C GLN A 553 -69.36 59.68 -0.46
N MET A 554 -69.62 58.74 -1.37
CA MET A 554 -70.89 58.67 -2.08
C MET A 554 -72.06 58.37 -1.13
N ARG A 555 -71.84 57.53 -0.12
CA ARG A 555 -72.86 57.19 0.88
C ARG A 555 -73.18 58.37 1.79
N SER A 556 -72.16 59.12 2.23
CA SER A 556 -72.37 60.33 3.03
C SER A 556 -73.14 61.38 2.24
N THR A 557 -72.77 61.60 0.98
CA THR A 557 -73.44 62.56 0.09
C THR A 557 -74.88 62.11 -0.22
N GLY A 558 -75.10 60.82 -0.43
CA GLY A 558 -76.43 60.23 -0.60
C GLY A 558 -77.33 60.36 0.64
N ALA A 559 -76.77 60.16 1.83
CA ALA A 559 -77.47 60.34 3.11
C ALA A 559 -77.83 61.81 3.36
N GLU A 560 -76.94 62.74 3.02
CA GLU A 560 -77.21 64.20 3.05
C GLU A 560 -78.35 64.58 2.09
N HIS A 561 -78.37 64.00 0.88
CA HIS A 561 -79.47 64.16 -0.07
C HIS A 561 -80.78 63.57 0.43
N GLN A 562 -80.76 62.42 1.11
CA GLN A 562 -81.96 61.84 1.72
C GLN A 562 -82.50 62.69 2.88
N ASN A 563 -81.61 63.27 3.68
CA ASN A 563 -81.98 64.13 4.80
C ASN A 563 -82.55 65.48 4.29
N THR A 564 -81.95 66.07 3.25
CA THR A 564 -82.51 67.25 2.57
C THR A 564 -83.83 66.96 1.85
N LEU A 565 -84.00 65.78 1.26
CA LEU A 565 -85.29 65.34 0.71
C LEU A 565 -86.35 65.11 1.79
N GLY A 566 -85.97 64.59 2.96
CA GLY A 566 -86.84 64.49 4.14
C GLY A 566 -87.30 65.88 4.61
N GLN A 567 -86.36 66.84 4.70
CA GLN A 567 -86.67 68.24 5.03
C GLN A 567 -87.55 68.92 3.96
N MET A 568 -87.35 68.62 2.68
CA MET A 568 -88.23 69.08 1.60
C MET A 568 -89.63 68.47 1.69
N ARG A 569 -89.73 67.20 2.09
CA ARG A 569 -91.02 66.51 2.31
C ARG A 569 -91.76 67.06 3.52
N ASP A 570 -91.05 67.40 4.59
CA ASP A 570 -91.62 68.03 5.79
C ASP A 570 -92.07 69.48 5.50
N THR A 571 -91.30 70.24 4.72
CA THR A 571 -91.69 71.60 4.30
C THR A 571 -92.87 71.59 3.32
N LEU A 572 -92.95 70.61 2.41
CA LEU A 572 -94.13 70.40 1.55
C LEU A 572 -95.36 69.91 2.33
N GLY A 573 -95.18 69.10 3.39
CA GLY A 573 -96.24 68.69 4.30
C GLY A 573 -96.82 69.84 5.13
N GLN A 574 -96.00 70.86 5.41
CA GLN A 574 -96.43 72.09 6.09
C GLN A 574 -97.18 73.09 5.17
N LEU A 575 -97.07 72.93 3.85
CA LEU A 575 -97.74 73.76 2.84
C LEU A 575 -99.08 73.19 2.36
N LEU A 576 -99.45 71.98 2.78
CA LEU A 576 -100.79 71.41 2.56
C LEU A 576 -101.72 71.83 3.72
N PRO A 577 -102.85 72.53 3.45
CA PRO A 577 -103.72 73.03 4.50
C PRO A 577 -104.38 71.87 5.26
N GLN A 578 -104.32 71.94 6.60
CA GLN A 578 -105.16 71.13 7.47
C GLN A 578 -106.65 71.34 7.12
N PRO A 579 -107.44 70.28 6.90
CA PRO A 579 -108.88 70.42 6.94
C PRO A 579 -109.32 70.50 8.42
N GLN A 580 -109.71 71.69 8.87
CA GLN A 580 -110.45 71.83 10.13
C GLN A 580 -111.89 71.33 9.96
N MET A 581 -112.19 70.25 10.67
CA MET A 581 -113.43 69.90 11.40
C MET A 581 -114.80 70.07 10.73
N VAL A 582 -115.53 68.95 10.65
CA VAL A 582 -116.81 68.77 11.38
C VAL A 582 -116.73 67.46 12.17
#